data_AF-A0A7S2HLX7-F1
#
_entry.id   AF-A0A7S2HLX7-F1
#
_cell.length_a   1.000
_cell.length_b   1.000
_cell.length_c   1.000
_cell.angle_alpha   90.00
_cell.angle_beta   90.00
_cell.angle_gamma   90.00
#
_symmetry.space_group_name_H-M   'P 1'
#
loop_
_entity.id
_entity.type
_entity.pdbx_description
1 polymer ?
#
loop_
_entity_poly.entity_id
_entity_poly.type
_entity_poly.pdbx_seq_one_letter_code
_entity_poly.pdbx_strand_id
1 'polypeptide(L)'
;ETSNRLDELSEEQLDRYEIYRRSHFHQDAIKQVMMNYLNNLEGNRVKLAVTKEMTIVMAGLAKLFVGNVIETARAVMEERKESGHIMPRHIREAYRRKGTKNESSSRGGNAIRASSRAARGQLLHGTPSFGRNDGSIL
;
A
#
# COMPACT_ATOMS: atom_id res chain seq x y z
N GLU A 1 -7.87 30.92 18.31
CA GLU A 1 -6.50 31.27 17.88
C GLU A 1 -5.86 30.00 17.34
N THR A 2 -5.65 29.91 16.02
CA THR A 2 -4.99 28.74 15.43
C THR A 2 -3.49 28.93 15.64
N SER A 3 -2.94 28.42 16.76
CA SER A 3 -1.48 28.35 16.96
C SER A 3 -0.89 27.60 15.76
N ASN A 4 -0.10 28.30 14.95
CA ASN A 4 0.61 27.70 13.85
C ASN A 4 1.69 26.80 14.48
N ARG A 5 1.50 25.48 14.42
CA ARG A 5 2.38 24.48 15.06
C ARG A 5 3.85 24.58 14.61
N LEU A 6 4.13 25.31 13.54
CA LEU A 6 5.48 25.62 13.09
C LEU A 6 6.20 26.62 14.00
N ASP A 7 5.45 27.49 14.70
CA ASP A 7 6.00 28.52 15.60
C ASP A 7 6.46 27.91 16.95
N GLU A 8 6.06 26.67 17.23
CA GLU A 8 6.43 25.90 18.42
C GLU A 8 7.69 25.01 18.20
N LEU A 9 8.24 24.99 16.98
CA LEU A 9 9.44 24.21 16.68
C LEU A 9 10.70 24.88 17.23
N SER A 10 11.64 24.06 17.73
CA SER A 10 12.99 24.55 17.98
C SER A 10 13.68 24.94 16.67
N GLU A 11 14.71 25.78 16.73
CA GLU A 11 15.49 26.21 15.56
C GLU A 11 16.02 25.01 14.76
N GLU A 12 16.53 23.99 15.45
CA GLU A 12 17.03 22.76 14.85
C GLU A 12 15.91 21.92 14.19
N GLN A 13 14.70 21.93 14.75
CA GLN A 13 13.54 21.26 14.16
C GLN A 13 13.03 22.00 12.93
N LEU A 14 13.06 23.33 12.95
CA LEU A 14 12.66 24.17 11.84
C LEU A 14 13.62 24.00 10.65
N ASP A 15 14.93 23.96 10.89
CA ASP A 15 15.94 23.72 9.85
C ASP A 15 15.73 22.36 9.17
N ARG A 16 15.57 21.28 9.96
CA ARG A 16 15.23 19.95 9.42
C ARG A 16 13.92 19.95 8.63
N TYR A 17 12.91 20.68 9.09
CA TYR A 17 11.64 20.79 8.40
C TYR A 17 11.79 21.50 7.06
N GLU A 18 12.56 22.59 6.98
CA GLU A 18 12.80 23.31 5.73
C GLU A 18 13.53 22.43 4.70
N ILE A 19 14.54 21.68 5.14
CA ILE A 19 15.23 20.69 4.29
C ILE A 19 14.23 19.66 3.75
N TYR A 20 13.38 19.09 4.62
CA TYR A 20 12.35 18.13 4.22
C TYR A 20 11.33 18.75 3.24
N ARG A 21 10.85 19.97 3.53
CA ARG A 21 9.86 20.68 2.71
C ARG A 21 10.36 20.91 1.30
N ARG A 22 11.62 21.34 1.15
CA ARG A 22 12.26 21.65 -0.14
C ARG A 22 12.79 20.42 -0.89
N SER A 23 13.02 19.31 -0.19
CA SER A 23 13.48 18.07 -0.81
C SER A 23 12.46 17.53 -1.83
N HIS A 24 12.94 17.01 -2.96
CA HIS A 24 12.11 16.38 -3.98
C HIS A 24 12.96 15.46 -4.85
N PHE A 25 12.32 14.52 -5.54
CA PHE A 25 12.98 13.71 -6.55
C PHE A 25 12.97 14.42 -7.91
N HIS A 26 14.12 14.44 -8.59
CA HIS A 26 14.21 14.98 -9.94
C HIS A 26 13.37 14.13 -10.91
N GLN A 27 12.52 14.80 -11.68
CA GLN A 27 11.57 14.13 -12.58
C GLN A 27 12.30 13.25 -13.62
N ASP A 28 13.43 13.71 -14.13
CA ASP A 28 14.20 12.95 -15.13
C ASP A 28 14.75 11.64 -14.57
N ALA A 29 15.24 11.65 -13.33
CA ALA A 29 15.74 10.44 -12.67
C ALA A 29 14.61 9.43 -12.43
N ILE A 30 13.44 9.90 -11.96
CA ILE A 30 12.25 9.06 -11.77
C ILE A 30 11.80 8.47 -13.12
N LYS A 31 11.72 9.30 -14.15
CA LYS A 31 11.33 8.88 -15.50
C LYS A 31 12.26 7.81 -16.06
N GLN A 32 13.58 7.97 -15.89
CA GLN A 32 14.56 6.97 -16.34
C GLN A 32 14.36 5.62 -15.62
N VAL A 33 14.20 5.63 -14.30
CA VAL A 33 13.94 4.40 -13.53
C VAL A 33 12.64 3.73 -13.97
N MET A 34 11.57 4.51 -14.15
CA MET A 34 10.28 4.00 -14.64
C MET A 34 10.40 3.38 -16.02
N MET A 35 11.00 4.09 -16.98
CA MET A 35 11.19 3.57 -18.34
C MET A 35 12.05 2.31 -18.34
N ASN A 36 13.15 2.29 -17.58
CA ASN A 36 14.01 1.12 -17.46
C ASN A 36 13.23 -0.08 -16.91
N TYR A 37 12.44 0.11 -15.85
CA TYR A 37 11.65 -0.98 -15.28
C TYR A 37 10.57 -1.47 -16.27
N LEU A 38 9.77 -0.56 -16.82
CA LEU A 38 8.66 -0.89 -17.71
C LEU A 38 9.12 -1.56 -19.01
N ASN A 39 10.23 -1.10 -19.60
CA ASN A 39 10.79 -1.70 -20.82
C ASN A 39 11.29 -3.14 -20.59
N ASN A 40 11.66 -3.50 -19.36
CA ASN A 40 12.12 -4.84 -19.01
C ASN A 40 10.98 -5.79 -18.61
N LEU A 41 9.77 -5.29 -18.34
CA LEU A 41 8.66 -6.11 -17.87
C LEU A 41 7.97 -6.93 -18.96
N GLU A 42 7.96 -6.46 -20.21
CA GLU A 42 7.06 -7.01 -21.23
C GLU A 42 7.76 -7.61 -22.45
N GLY A 43 8.87 -8.33 -22.32
CA GLY A 43 9.44 -9.07 -23.47
C GLY A 43 9.56 -8.24 -24.77
N ASN A 44 9.73 -6.92 -24.64
CA ASN A 44 9.75 -5.92 -25.71
C ASN A 44 8.44 -5.67 -26.50
N ARG A 45 7.25 -6.10 -26.01
CA ARG A 45 5.99 -6.09 -26.77
C ARG A 45 5.17 -4.80 -26.63
N VAL A 46 5.23 -4.10 -25.51
CA VAL A 46 4.57 -2.79 -25.35
C VAL A 46 5.57 -1.78 -24.79
N LYS A 47 5.86 -0.74 -25.58
CA LYS A 47 6.58 0.44 -25.11
C LYS A 47 5.57 1.39 -24.46
N LEU A 48 5.45 1.35 -23.14
CA LEU A 48 4.64 2.31 -22.41
C LEU A 48 5.37 3.66 -22.33
N ALA A 49 4.77 4.70 -22.92
CA ALA A 49 5.29 6.06 -22.81
C ALA A 49 5.03 6.60 -21.40
N VAL A 50 6.10 6.93 -20.68
CA VAL A 50 6.01 7.55 -19.36
C VAL A 50 5.68 9.04 -19.52
N THR A 51 4.51 9.46 -19.03
CA THR A 51 4.08 10.86 -19.07
C THR A 51 4.63 11.66 -17.89
N LYS A 52 4.52 12.98 -17.98
CA LYS A 52 4.95 13.90 -16.92
C LYS A 52 4.11 13.73 -15.66
N GLU A 53 2.81 13.52 -15.81
CA GLU A 53 1.85 13.32 -14.71
C GLU A 53 2.21 12.06 -13.92
N MET A 54 2.51 10.96 -14.63
CA MET A 54 2.98 9.72 -13.99
C MET A 54 4.26 9.96 -13.20
N THR A 55 5.20 10.74 -13.77
CA THR A 55 6.47 11.07 -13.11
C THR A 55 6.27 11.88 -11.84
N ILE A 56 5.34 12.86 -11.83
CA ILE A 56 4.99 13.66 -10.64
C ILE A 56 4.41 12.77 -9.55
N VAL A 57 3.44 11.92 -9.90
CA VAL A 57 2.83 10.97 -8.96
C VAL A 57 3.89 10.05 -8.37
N MET A 58 4.76 9.48 -9.21
CA MET A 58 5.82 8.57 -8.75
C MET A 58 6.85 9.27 -7.88
N ALA A 59 7.23 10.52 -8.17
CA ALA A 59 8.08 11.31 -7.29
C ALA A 59 7.44 11.53 -5.90
N GLY A 60 6.13 11.81 -5.86
CA GLY A 60 5.38 11.93 -4.61
C GLY A 60 5.33 10.62 -3.82
N LEU A 61 5.02 9.51 -4.49
CA LEU A 61 5.00 8.18 -3.88
C LEU A 61 6.38 7.77 -3.34
N ALA A 62 7.45 8.06 -4.08
CA ALA A 62 8.82 7.83 -3.63
C ALA A 62 9.14 8.65 -2.37
N LYS A 63 8.69 9.92 -2.30
CA LYS A 63 8.89 10.78 -1.11
C LYS A 63 8.14 10.22 0.11
N LEU A 64 6.89 9.79 -0.07
CA LEU A 64 6.11 9.13 0.98
C LEU A 64 6.76 7.83 1.44
N PHE A 65 7.25 7.02 0.50
CA PHE A 65 7.94 5.78 0.80
C PHE A 65 9.18 6.02 1.66
N VAL A 66 10.04 6.96 1.28
CA VAL A 66 11.25 7.29 2.05
C VAL A 66 10.89 7.84 3.43
N GLY A 67 9.92 8.77 3.52
CA GLY A 67 9.47 9.32 4.80
C GLY A 67 9.02 8.23 5.77
N ASN A 68 8.19 7.30 5.27
CA ASN A 68 7.71 6.17 6.05
C ASN A 68 8.85 5.23 6.52
N VAL A 69 9.88 5.02 5.69
CA VAL A 69 11.05 4.20 6.06
C VAL A 69 11.85 4.89 7.17
N ILE A 70 12.09 6.20 7.03
CA ILE A 70 12.86 6.98 8.00
C ILE A 70 12.12 7.12 9.34
N GLU A 71 10.81 7.31 9.33
CA GLU A 71 9.97 7.30 10.54
C GLU A 71 10.10 5.96 11.28
N THR A 72 9.99 4.85 10.55
CA THR A 72 10.14 3.52 11.15
C THR A 72 11.57 3.30 11.66
N ALA A 73 12.58 3.79 10.94
CA ALA A 73 13.97 3.70 11.37
C ALA A 73 14.23 4.53 12.64
N ARG A 74 13.57 5.69 12.79
CA ARG A 74 13.64 6.50 14.01
C ARG A 74 13.01 5.77 15.19
N ALA A 75 11.85 5.14 15.00
CA ALA A 75 11.22 4.31 16.02
C ALA A 75 12.11 3.13 16.46
N VAL A 76 12.76 2.44 15.50
CA VAL A 76 13.72 1.37 15.81
C VAL A 76 14.89 1.87 16.68
N MET A 77 15.40 3.07 16.39
CA MET A 77 16.49 3.67 17.16
C MET A 77 16.04 3.99 18.60
N GLU A 78 14.84 4.54 18.75
CA GLU A 78 14.25 4.88 20.06
C GLU A 78 13.97 3.63 20.90
N GLU A 79 13.39 2.58 20.30
CA GLU A 79 13.17 1.29 20.97
C GLU A 79 14.46 0.67 21.51
N ARG A 80 15.56 0.86 20.77
CA ARG A 80 16.90 0.38 21.16
C ARG A 80 17.62 1.33 22.12
N LYS A 81 16.99 2.46 22.48
CA LYS A 81 17.56 3.50 23.34
C LYS A 81 18.88 4.05 22.79
N GLU A 82 19.01 4.05 21.46
CA GLU A 82 20.17 4.62 20.77
C GLU A 82 19.93 6.11 20.49
N SER A 83 20.99 6.91 20.48
CA SER A 83 20.93 8.36 20.23
C SER A 83 21.83 8.75 19.07
N GLY A 84 21.63 9.96 18.53
CA GLY A 84 22.36 10.51 17.39
C GLY A 84 21.71 10.21 16.04
N HIS A 85 22.55 9.99 15.02
CA HIS A 85 22.15 9.84 13.62
C HIS A 85 21.55 8.47 13.33
N ILE A 86 20.64 8.39 12.36
CA ILE A 86 20.08 7.12 11.89
C ILE A 86 21.16 6.32 11.18
N MET A 87 21.52 5.16 11.74
CA MET A 87 22.53 4.26 11.19
C MET A 87 21.93 3.29 10.16
N PRO A 88 22.73 2.75 9.22
CA PRO A 88 22.25 1.77 8.23
C PRO A 88 21.53 0.55 8.81
N ARG A 89 21.89 0.13 10.03
CA ARG A 89 21.21 -0.96 10.75
C ARG A 89 19.75 -0.64 11.08
N HIS A 90 19.41 0.62 11.36
CA HIS A 90 18.05 1.06 11.65
C HIS A 90 17.19 1.04 10.39
N ILE A 91 17.75 1.46 9.25
CA ILE A 91 17.06 1.46 7.96
C ILE A 91 16.78 0.02 7.50
N ARG A 92 17.75 -0.88 7.62
CA ARG A 92 17.55 -2.31 7.29
C ARG A 92 16.45 -2.93 8.14
N GLU A 93 16.46 -2.68 9.44
CA GLU A 93 15.42 -3.17 10.35
C GLU A 93 14.05 -2.54 10.06
N ALA A 94 14.01 -1.25 9.73
CA ALA A 94 12.79 -0.58 9.31
C ALA A 94 12.19 -1.20 8.05
N TYR A 95 13.04 -1.53 7.06
CA TYR A 95 12.61 -2.21 5.83
C TYR A 95 12.06 -3.61 6.12
N ARG A 96 12.74 -4.37 7.00
CA ARG A 96 12.27 -5.70 7.45
C ARG A 96 10.88 -5.62 8.11
N ARG A 97 10.64 -4.61 8.95
CA ARG A 97 9.34 -4.39 9.63
C ARG A 97 8.24 -3.90 8.69
N LYS A 98 8.59 -3.21 7.60
CA LYS A 98 7.61 -2.77 6.60
C LYS A 98 7.07 -3.90 5.74
N GLY A 99 7.90 -4.91 5.46
CA GLY A 99 7.47 -6.09 4.72
C GLY A 99 6.30 -6.84 5.38
N THR A 100 6.24 -6.85 6.73
CA THR A 100 5.22 -7.57 7.48
C THR A 100 3.92 -6.78 7.70
N LYS A 101 3.97 -5.44 7.73
CA LYS A 101 2.77 -4.58 7.94
C LYS A 101 1.85 -4.48 6.72
N ASN A 102 2.38 -4.60 5.49
CA ASN A 102 1.59 -4.47 4.27
C ASN A 102 0.65 -5.67 3.99
N GLU A 103 0.94 -6.84 4.56
CA GLU A 103 0.07 -8.03 4.44
C GLU A 103 -1.20 -7.91 5.29
N SER A 104 -1.13 -7.24 6.44
CA SER A 104 -2.27 -7.04 7.33
C SER A 104 -3.32 -6.05 6.80
N SER A 105 -2.92 -5.04 6.00
CA SER A 105 -3.88 -4.08 5.41
C SER A 105 -4.57 -4.59 4.14
N SER A 106 -4.02 -5.64 3.49
CA SER A 106 -4.60 -6.23 2.27
C SER A 106 -5.62 -7.35 2.55
N ARG A 107 -5.87 -7.71 3.82
CA ARG A 107 -6.85 -8.74 4.21
C ARG A 107 -8.31 -8.27 4.29
N GLY A 108 -8.60 -7.02 3.92
CA GLY A 108 -9.97 -6.47 3.92
C GLY A 108 -10.88 -6.91 2.75
N GLY A 109 -10.36 -7.58 1.72
CA GLY A 109 -11.10 -7.85 0.47
C GLY A 109 -11.79 -9.21 0.35
N ASN A 110 -11.51 -10.18 1.22
CA ASN A 110 -11.96 -11.57 1.03
C ASN A 110 -13.17 -12.00 1.88
N ALA A 111 -13.73 -11.11 2.72
CA ALA A 111 -14.86 -11.45 3.58
C ALA A 111 -16.23 -11.48 2.85
N ILE A 112 -16.36 -10.87 1.67
CA ILE A 112 -17.66 -10.73 0.98
C ILE A 112 -18.06 -11.99 0.18
N ARG A 113 -17.13 -12.92 -0.08
CA ARG A 113 -17.43 -14.17 -0.81
C ARG A 113 -17.94 -15.32 0.08
N ALA A 114 -17.81 -15.22 1.40
CA ALA A 114 -18.20 -16.29 2.33
C ALA A 114 -19.71 -16.33 2.63
N SER A 115 -20.46 -15.26 2.36
CA SER A 115 -21.88 -15.14 2.72
C SER A 115 -22.88 -15.68 1.68
N SER A 116 -22.42 -16.12 0.50
CA SER A 116 -23.30 -16.56 -0.61
C SER A 116 -23.48 -18.09 -0.73
N ARG A 117 -22.89 -18.91 0.15
CA ARG A 117 -23.12 -20.38 0.18
C ARG A 117 -24.03 -20.86 1.31
N ALA A 118 -24.45 -20.00 2.23
CA ALA A 118 -25.27 -20.39 3.38
C ALA A 118 -26.79 -20.21 3.19
N ALA A 119 -27.26 -19.56 2.12
CA ALA A 119 -28.68 -19.27 1.90
C ALA A 119 -29.42 -20.28 1.01
N ARG A 120 -28.96 -21.55 0.94
CA ARG A 120 -29.58 -22.58 0.07
C ARG A 120 -29.74 -23.94 0.72
N GLY A 121 -30.05 -23.96 2.02
CA GLY A 121 -30.33 -25.19 2.74
C GLY A 121 -31.16 -24.95 3.99
N GLN A 122 -32.49 -24.91 3.82
CA GLN A 122 -33.54 -25.34 4.77
C GLN A 122 -34.81 -24.50 4.56
N LEU A 123 -35.81 -25.09 3.90
CA LEU A 123 -37.20 -25.01 4.36
C LEU A 123 -37.86 -26.37 4.06
N LEU A 124 -38.44 -26.93 5.11
CA LEU A 124 -38.95 -28.29 5.25
C LEU A 124 -40.43 -28.40 4.87
N HIS A 125 -40.76 -29.54 4.28
CA HIS A 125 -42.01 -30.32 4.34
C HIS A 125 -43.34 -29.74 3.78
N GLY A 126 -44.13 -30.63 3.17
CA GLY A 126 -45.57 -30.44 2.93
C GLY A 126 -46.08 -30.91 1.56
N THR A 127 -46.41 -32.21 1.43
CA THR A 127 -47.35 -32.75 0.41
C THR A 127 -48.78 -32.26 0.68
N PRO A 128 -49.84 -32.50 -0.15
CA PRO A 128 -49.94 -33.26 -1.42
C PRO A 128 -50.73 -32.52 -2.54
N SER A 129 -50.87 -33.15 -3.72
CA SER A 129 -52.16 -33.38 -4.42
C SER A 129 -52.11 -33.30 -5.96
N PHE A 130 -52.58 -34.40 -6.57
CA PHE A 130 -53.27 -34.54 -7.87
C PHE A 130 -52.48 -34.54 -9.20
N GLY A 131 -52.67 -35.64 -9.94
CA GLY A 131 -52.55 -35.67 -11.40
C GLY A 131 -52.06 -37.00 -11.97
N ARG A 132 -52.97 -37.95 -12.21
CA ARG A 132 -52.74 -39.18 -12.99
C ARG A 132 -52.35 -38.81 -14.43
N ASN A 133 -51.41 -39.51 -15.04
CA ASN A 133 -51.73 -40.52 -16.07
C ASN A 133 -50.44 -41.10 -16.71
N ASP A 134 -50.32 -42.41 -16.56
CA ASP A 134 -50.22 -43.41 -17.63
C ASP A 134 -49.03 -43.32 -18.61
N GLY A 135 -48.19 -44.35 -18.55
CA GLY A 135 -47.21 -44.60 -19.61
C GLY A 135 -46.18 -45.68 -19.28
N SER A 136 -46.62 -46.87 -18.85
CA SER A 136 -45.86 -48.08 -19.16
C SER A 136 -45.80 -48.24 -20.67
N ILE A 137 -44.63 -48.43 -21.30
CA ILE A 137 -44.29 -49.59 -22.16
C ILE A 137 -42.76 -49.62 -22.32
N LEU A 138 -42.20 -50.83 -22.23
CA LEU A 138 -40.94 -51.38 -22.76
C LEU A 138 -40.00 -50.44 -23.55
#